data_AF-A0A3D2P8V2-F1
#
_entry.id   AF-A0A3D2P8V2-F1
#
_cell.length_a   1.000
_cell.length_b   1.000
_cell.length_c   1.000
_cell.angle_alpha   90.00
_cell.angle_beta   90.00
_cell.angle_gamma   90.00
#
_symmetry.space_group_name_H-M   'P 1'
#
loop_
_entity.id
_entity.type
_entity.pdbx_description
1 polymer ?
#
loop_
_entity_poly.entity_id
_entity_poly.type
_entity_poly.pdbx_seq_one_letter_code
_entity_poly.pdbx_strand_id
1 'polypeptide(L)' 'MITTADFRNGLNIEFEGQPYRIVWFQHHKPGKGGAVMRTKLKNLHTGAIIEQTFKSGEKFT' A
#
# COMPACT_ATOMS: atom_id res chain seq x y z
N MET A 1 -0.58 -4.38 -13.99
CA MET A 1 -0.24 -4.85 -12.63
C MET A 1 0.57 -3.76 -11.97
N ILE A 2 0.02 -3.17 -10.93
CA ILE A 2 0.67 -2.16 -10.10
C ILE A 2 1.56 -2.92 -9.11
N THR A 3 2.77 -2.44 -8.83
CA THR A 3 3.62 -3.00 -7.80
C THR A 3 3.74 -2.04 -6.63
N THR A 4 4.27 -2.50 -5.49
CA THR A 4 4.65 -1.60 -4.40
C THR A 4 5.64 -0.50 -4.80
N ALA A 5 6.35 -0.64 -5.93
CA ALA A 5 7.26 0.38 -6.46
C ALA A 5 6.50 1.57 -7.06
N ASP A 6 5.25 1.36 -7.49
CA ASP A 6 4.39 2.38 -8.08
C ASP A 6 3.59 3.16 -7.03
N PHE A 7 3.75 2.80 -5.74
CA PHE A 7 3.00 3.40 -4.64
C PHE A 7 3.31 4.89 -4.50
N ARG A 8 2.24 5.67 -4.51
CA ARG A 8 2.26 7.12 -4.36
C ARG A 8 0.98 7.56 -3.66
N ASN A 9 1.06 8.68 -2.95
CA ASN A 9 -0.13 9.28 -2.34
C ASN A 9 -1.14 9.62 -3.44
N GLY A 10 -2.38 9.20 -3.23
CA GLY A 10 -3.47 9.36 -4.19
C GLY A 10 -3.65 8.22 -5.19
N LEU A 11 -2.77 7.21 -5.20
CA LEU A 11 -2.99 6.00 -5.98
C LEU A 11 -4.15 5.20 -5.41
N ASN A 12 -5.04 4.72 -6.29
CA ASN A 12 -6.09 3.78 -5.92
C ASN A 12 -5.62 2.36 -6.21
N ILE A 13 -5.88 1.44 -5.29
CA ILE A 13 -5.56 0.01 -5.40
C ILE A 13 -6.76 -0.81 -4.95
N GLU A 14 -6.95 -1.99 -5.52
CA GLU A 14 -7.85 -2.97 -4.94
C GLU A 14 -7.12 -3.78 -3.86
N PHE A 15 -7.70 -3.82 -2.67
CA PHE A 15 -7.19 -4.61 -1.55
C PHE A 15 -8.36 -5.32 -0.87
N GLU A 16 -8.26 -6.64 -0.72
CA GLU A 16 -9.32 -7.50 -0.17
C GLU A 16 -10.68 -7.35 -0.89
N GLY A 17 -10.64 -7.13 -2.22
CA GLY A 17 -11.85 -6.95 -3.04
C GLY A 17 -12.57 -5.62 -2.83
N GLN A 18 -11.93 -4.66 -2.14
CA GLN A 18 -12.46 -3.31 -1.96
C GLN A 18 -11.47 -2.27 -2.49
N PRO A 19 -11.97 -1.14 -3.02
CA PRO A 19 -11.11 -0.08 -3.52
C PRO A 19 -10.61 0.80 -2.37
N TYR A 20 -9.30 0.95 -2.29
CA TYR A 20 -8.60 1.79 -1.33
C TYR A 20 -7.78 2.85 -2.04
N ARG A 21 -7.55 3.97 -1.36
CA ARG A 21 -6.63 5.02 -1.79
C ARG A 21 -5.46 5.12 -0.82
N ILE A 22 -4.24 5.11 -1.34
CA ILE A 22 -3.03 5.33 -0.56
C ILE A 22 -3.02 6.80 -0.12
N VAL A 23 -3.09 7.05 1.19
CA VAL A 23 -2.99 8.41 1.75
C VAL A 23 -1.61 8.72 2.30
N TRP A 24 -0.84 7.69 2.64
CA TRP A 24 0.53 7.80 3.08
C TRP A 24 1.26 6.48 2.80
N PHE A 25 2.55 6.55 2.51
CA PHE A 25 3.41 5.38 2.43
C PHE A 25 4.82 5.69 2.91
N GLN A 26 5.53 4.66 3.36
CA GLN A 26 6.93 4.72 3.76
C GLN A 26 7.66 3.47 3.32
N HIS A 27 8.75 3.69 2.58
CA HIS A 27 9.72 2.67 2.29
C HIS A 27 10.61 2.44 3.52
N HIS A 28 10.57 1.22 4.04
CA HIS A 28 11.42 0.81 5.16
C HIS A 28 12.28 -0.39 4.75
N LYS A 29 13.61 -0.23 4.84
CA LYS A 29 14.58 -1.28 4.51
C LYS A 29 15.43 -1.61 5.75
N PRO A 30 15.08 -2.64 6.53
CA PRO A 30 15.89 -3.06 7.66
C PRO A 30 17.20 -3.68 7.15
N GLY A 31 18.35 -3.34 7.74
CA GLY A 31 19.67 -3.64 7.18
C GLY A 31 19.92 -5.09 6.75
N LYS A 32 19.36 -6.08 7.48
CA LYS A 32 19.46 -7.52 7.16
C LYS A 32 18.15 -8.15 6.68
N GLY A 33 17.10 -7.38 6.42
CA GLY A 33 15.78 -7.90 6.02
C GLY A 33 15.30 -7.37 4.66
N GLY A 34 14.27 -8.03 4.11
CA GLY A 34 13.61 -7.57 2.88
C GLY A 34 12.99 -6.19 3.05
N ALA A 35 12.99 -5.40 1.98
CA ALA A 35 12.34 -4.10 1.96
C ALA A 35 10.82 -4.25 2.09
N VAL A 36 10.19 -3.37 2.87
CA VAL A 36 8.74 -3.32 3.09
C VAL A 36 8.22 -1.91 2.83
N MET A 37 6.97 -1.84 2.36
CA MET A 37 6.21 -0.60 2.26
C MET A 37 5.14 -0.58 3.33
N ARG A 38 5.26 0.34 4.28
CA ARG A 38 4.17 0.65 5.21
C ARG A 38 3.25 1.64 4.53
N THR A 39 1.95 1.38 4.50
CA THR A 39 0.97 2.26 3.88
C THR A 39 -0.18 2.55 4.82
N LYS A 40 -0.77 3.73 4.64
CA LYS A 40 -2.11 4.05 5.14
C LYS A 40 -3.04 4.04 3.96
N LEU A 41 -4.05 3.19 4.04
CA LEU A 41 -5.05 3.00 3.00
C LEU A 41 -6.36 3.57 3.51
N LYS A 42 -6.98 4.46 2.73
CA LYS A 42 -8.33 4.95 2.98
C LYS A 42 -9.31 4.17 2.12
N ASN A 43 -10.26 3.48 2.75
CA ASN A 43 -11.33 2.78 2.06
C ASN A 43 -12.21 3.80 1.33
N LEU A 44 -12.45 3.60 0.03
CA LEU A 44 -13.24 4.55 -0.77
C LEU A 44 -14.76 4.42 -0.55
N HIS A 45 -15.23 3.29 0.00
CA HIS A 45 -16.64 3.10 0.36
C HIS A 45 -16.94 3.62 1.77
N THR A 46 -16.14 3.22 2.76
CA THR A 46 -16.43 3.52 4.17
C THR A 46 -15.70 4.76 4.70
N GLY A 47 -14.66 5.22 4.01
CA GLY A 47 -13.79 6.30 4.46
C GLY A 47 -12.83 5.92 5.59
N ALA A 48 -12.88 4.67 6.09
CA ALA A 48 -12.01 4.17 7.14
C ALA A 48 -10.54 4.16 6.68
N ILE A 49 -9.62 4.48 7.60
CA ILE A 49 -8.18 4.42 7.33
C ILE A 49 -7.61 3.22 8.06
N ILE A 50 -6.94 2.35 7.32
CA ILE A 50 -6.23 1.18 7.83
C ILE A 50 -4.73 1.33 7.56
N GLU A 51 -3.91 0.77 8.44
CA GLU A 51 -2.47 0.63 8.23
C GLU A 51 -2.18 -0.78 7.71
N GLN A 52 -1.47 -0.87 6.60
CA GLN A 52 -1.05 -2.15 6.05
C GLN A 52 0.42 -2.13 5.62
N THR A 53 1.09 -3.27 5.78
CA THR A 53 2.49 -3.42 5.36
C THR A 53 2.59 -4.44 4.24
N PHE A 54 3.18 -4.02 3.12
CA PHE A 54 3.37 -4.84 1.94
C PHE A 54 4.84 -5.17 1.74
N LYS A 55 5.13 -6.35 1.19
CA LYS A 55 6.51 -6.71 0.82
C LYS A 55 6.86 -6.02 -0.49
N SER A 56 8.12 -5.59 -0.61
CA SER A 56 8.57 -4.99 -1.87
C SER A 56 8.41 -5.98 -3.04
N GLY A 57 7.73 -5.54 -4.11
CA GLY A 57 7.46 -6.34 -5.31
C GLY A 57 6.10 -7.05 -5.31
N GLU A 58 5.29 -6.88 -4.27
CA GLU A 58 3.91 -7.37 -4.25
C GLU A 58 3.09 -6.68 -5.34
N LYS A 59 2.21 -7.44 -5.99
CA LYS A 59 1.45 -7.01 -7.17
C LYS A 59 -0.01 -6.80 -6.79
N PHE A 60 -0.54 -5.67 -7.23
CA PHE A 60 -1.91 -5.22 -7.05
C PHE A 60 -2.57 -5.07 -8.41
N THR A 61 -3.88 -5.30 -8.41
CA THR A 61 -4.74 -5.13 -9.58
C THR A 61 -5.62 -3.91 -9.39
#